data_AF-A0A418N7X5-F1
#
_entry.id   AF-A0A418N7X5-F1
#
_cell.length_a   1.000
_cell.length_b   1.000
_cell.length_c   1.000
_cell.angle_alpha   90.00
_cell.angle_beta   90.00
_cell.angle_gamma   90.00
#
_symmetry.space_group_name_H-M   'P 1'
#
loop_
_entity.id
_entity.type
_entity.pdbx_description
1 polymer ?
#
loop_
_entity_poly.entity_id
_entity_poly.type
_entity_poly.pdbx_seq_one_letter_code
_entity_poly.pdbx_strand_id
1 'polypeptide(L)'
;MRPRRKAKYEDLGLDTRTGTTGYRALNKDGTFNVRKHNVPLLERINMFHSLVTMSWPSFFAILVTVYFGINLFFASLYVIIGTEHLTGIRGTTTMEKFLDSFFFSAQTITTLGYGQVAPLNLPANIVAATESLLGLLLFALATGLMYGRFSKPYASIKYSTFGLIAPYLDINGFMFRVVNPKNNQLIEVEASVTLSMQRKDNPDSREFHLLELERSKVILFPTMWTIVHPITENSPLLGISPDEMMERDTEFLIFIKAFDESFSQTVYSKSSYKANEIKWGEKFTYLTKRHGSGVSIDVGGIDLTYKAALN
;
A
#
# COMPACT_ATOMS: atom_id res chain seq x y z
N MET A 1 14.44 -45.61 -19.23
CA MET A 1 13.69 -44.37 -18.93
C MET A 1 14.67 -43.21 -18.85
N ARG A 2 14.58 -42.22 -19.75
CA ARG A 2 15.41 -41.01 -19.65
C ARG A 2 14.88 -40.13 -18.51
N PRO A 3 15.73 -39.56 -17.64
CA PRO A 3 15.27 -38.70 -16.56
C PRO A 3 14.72 -37.40 -17.17
N ARG A 4 13.43 -37.12 -16.90
CA ARG A 4 12.81 -35.82 -17.18
C ARG A 4 13.57 -34.76 -16.37
N ARG A 5 14.38 -33.94 -17.05
CA ARG A 5 14.99 -32.73 -16.51
C ARG A 5 13.84 -31.85 -15.99
N LYS A 6 13.70 -31.69 -14.67
CA LYS A 6 12.75 -30.74 -14.09
C LYS A 6 13.13 -29.35 -14.60
N ALA A 7 12.33 -28.80 -15.53
CA ALA A 7 12.40 -27.39 -15.85
C ALA A 7 12.19 -26.63 -14.53
N LYS A 8 13.16 -25.81 -14.17
CA LYS A 8 13.06 -24.91 -13.01
C LYS A 8 12.02 -23.87 -13.42
N TYR A 9 10.76 -24.09 -13.06
CA TYR A 9 9.72 -23.10 -13.28
C TYR A 9 10.05 -21.92 -12.37
N GLU A 10 10.63 -20.86 -12.94
CA GLU A 10 10.70 -19.53 -12.32
C GLU A 10 9.30 -18.92 -12.35
N ASP A 11 8.34 -19.60 -11.72
CA ASP A 11 6.98 -19.12 -11.58
C ASP A 11 6.96 -18.11 -10.42
N LEU A 12 6.49 -16.89 -10.68
CA LEU A 12 6.31 -15.84 -9.67
C LEU A 12 5.18 -16.17 -8.67
N GLY A 13 4.58 -17.36 -8.74
CA GLY A 13 3.37 -17.74 -8.02
C GLY A 13 2.14 -17.03 -8.59
N LEU A 14 2.27 -16.48 -9.80
CA LEU A 14 1.19 -15.86 -10.57
C LEU A 14 0.81 -16.89 -11.63
N ASP A 15 -0.39 -17.44 -11.52
CA ASP A 15 -0.88 -18.56 -12.33
C ASP A 15 -0.38 -18.50 -13.79
N THR A 16 0.36 -19.54 -14.18
CA THR A 16 0.96 -19.68 -15.52
C THR A 16 -0.08 -19.96 -16.60
N ARG A 17 -1.36 -20.17 -16.23
CA ARG A 17 -2.49 -20.45 -17.13
C ARG A 17 -3.49 -19.30 -17.15
N THR A 18 -3.06 -18.14 -17.63
CA THR A 18 -3.97 -17.01 -17.87
C THR A 18 -4.14 -16.83 -19.38
N GLY A 19 -5.06 -17.61 -19.97
CA GLY A 19 -5.41 -17.59 -21.40
C GLY A 19 -6.18 -16.34 -21.86
N THR A 20 -5.96 -15.19 -21.24
CA THR A 20 -6.61 -13.93 -21.63
C THR A 20 -5.56 -12.95 -22.11
N THR A 21 -5.55 -12.73 -23.42
CA THR A 21 -4.82 -11.64 -24.08
C THR A 21 -5.19 -10.30 -23.44
N GLY A 22 -4.18 -9.48 -23.11
CA GLY A 22 -4.38 -8.18 -22.47
C GLY A 22 -4.52 -8.23 -20.95
N TYR A 23 -4.28 -9.38 -20.32
CA TYR A 23 -4.19 -9.48 -18.86
C TYR A 23 -2.95 -8.75 -18.34
N ARG A 24 -3.16 -7.72 -17.52
CA ARG A 24 -2.10 -7.04 -16.76
C ARG A 24 -2.06 -7.62 -15.36
N ALA A 25 -0.93 -8.20 -14.96
CA ALA A 25 -0.80 -8.84 -13.64
C ALA A 25 -0.75 -7.80 -12.51
N LEU A 26 -0.05 -6.69 -12.75
CA LEU A 26 0.13 -5.62 -11.79
C LEU A 26 -0.25 -4.29 -12.43
N ASN A 27 -1.10 -3.52 -11.77
CA ASN A 27 -1.39 -2.15 -12.19
C ASN A 27 -0.15 -1.26 -12.04
N LYS A 28 -0.14 -0.13 -12.74
CA LYS A 28 0.96 0.84 -12.71
C LYS A 28 1.17 1.47 -11.32
N ASP A 29 0.13 1.45 -10.48
CA ASP A 29 0.16 1.87 -9.08
C ASP A 29 0.65 0.77 -8.11
N GLY A 30 1.01 -0.40 -8.63
CA GLY A 30 1.49 -1.54 -7.84
C GLY A 30 0.40 -2.40 -7.22
N THR A 31 -0.88 -2.12 -7.48
CA THR A 31 -1.99 -2.98 -7.05
C THR A 31 -2.11 -4.22 -7.94
N PHE A 32 -2.47 -5.36 -7.35
CA PHE A 32 -2.71 -6.58 -8.12
C PHE A 32 -4.06 -6.48 -8.82
N ASN A 33 -4.12 -6.83 -10.10
CA ASN A 33 -5.37 -6.90 -10.85
C ASN A 33 -6.05 -8.27 -10.69
N VAL A 34 -6.21 -8.70 -9.43
CA VAL A 34 -6.75 -10.02 -9.08
C VAL A 34 -8.03 -9.84 -8.28
N ARG A 35 -9.13 -10.44 -8.75
CA ARG A 35 -10.39 -10.53 -7.99
C ARG A 35 -10.50 -11.92 -7.38
N LYS A 36 -10.55 -11.99 -6.05
CA LYS A 36 -10.82 -13.24 -5.33
C LYS A 36 -12.33 -13.47 -5.29
N HIS A 37 -12.79 -14.57 -5.88
CA HIS A 37 -14.19 -15.01 -5.81
C HIS A 37 -14.38 -16.05 -4.69
N ASN A 38 -15.59 -16.16 -4.15
CA ASN A 38 -16.00 -17.17 -3.16
C ASN A 38 -15.19 -17.21 -1.84
N VAL A 39 -14.71 -16.06 -1.38
CA VAL A 39 -14.10 -15.96 -0.04
C VAL A 39 -15.20 -15.81 1.01
N PRO A 40 -15.28 -16.69 2.04
CA PRO A 40 -16.23 -16.54 3.14
C PRO A 40 -16.13 -15.17 3.81
N LEU A 41 -17.28 -14.61 4.23
CA LEU A 41 -17.35 -13.24 4.74
C LEU A 41 -16.44 -13.02 5.96
N LEU A 42 -16.39 -13.99 6.89
CA LEU A 42 -15.53 -13.94 8.08
C LEU A 42 -14.04 -13.98 7.74
N GLU A 43 -13.62 -14.77 6.75
CA GLU A 43 -12.22 -14.85 6.30
C GLU A 43 -11.79 -13.59 5.53
N ARG A 44 -12.74 -12.91 4.90
CA ARG A 44 -12.48 -11.66 4.18
C ARG A 44 -12.26 -10.48 5.13
N ILE A 45 -12.79 -10.54 6.36
CA ILE A 45 -12.70 -9.46 7.34
C ILE A 45 -11.41 -9.62 8.15
N ASN A 46 -10.33 -9.03 7.65
CA ASN A 46 -9.18 -8.73 8.49
C ASN A 46 -9.43 -7.40 9.21
N MET A 47 -10.02 -7.46 10.42
CA MET A 47 -10.42 -6.27 11.18
C MET A 47 -9.26 -5.30 11.40
N PHE A 48 -8.10 -5.82 11.83
CA PHE A 48 -6.92 -4.99 12.09
C PHE A 48 -6.42 -4.31 10.80
N HIS A 49 -6.24 -5.06 9.72
CA HIS A 49 -5.80 -4.49 8.45
C HIS A 49 -6.80 -3.44 7.93
N SER A 50 -8.10 -3.70 8.05
CA SER A 50 -9.14 -2.77 7.60
C SER A 50 -9.11 -1.46 8.40
N LEU A 51 -9.03 -1.55 9.73
CA LEU A 51 -8.94 -0.39 10.63
C LEU A 51 -7.68 0.44 10.40
N VAL A 52 -6.56 -0.19 10.04
CA VAL A 52 -5.30 0.51 9.79
C VAL A 52 -5.20 1.08 8.36
N THR A 53 -5.91 0.50 7.38
CA THR A 53 -5.80 0.93 5.97
C THR A 53 -6.93 1.79 5.44
N MET A 54 -8.07 1.88 6.14
CA MET A 54 -9.19 2.75 5.73
C MET A 54 -8.83 4.24 5.71
N SER A 55 -9.67 5.07 5.09
CA SER A 55 -9.49 6.53 5.11
C SER A 55 -9.61 7.13 6.51
N TRP A 56 -8.98 8.29 6.75
CA TRP A 56 -9.08 9.00 8.04
C TRP A 56 -10.53 9.34 8.44
N PRO A 57 -11.38 9.89 7.56
CA PRO A 57 -12.78 10.16 7.90
C PRO A 57 -13.55 8.90 8.29
N SER A 58 -13.37 7.80 7.56
CA SER A 58 -14.01 6.51 7.89
C SER A 58 -13.58 5.99 9.25
N PHE A 59 -12.29 6.12 9.59
CA PHE A 59 -11.75 5.71 10.88
C PHE A 59 -12.35 6.50 12.04
N PHE A 60 -12.38 7.84 11.93
CA PHE A 60 -12.99 8.68 12.96
C PHE A 60 -14.49 8.44 13.08
N ALA A 61 -15.20 8.23 11.97
CA ALA A 61 -16.62 7.91 11.99
C ALA A 61 -16.89 6.60 12.76
N ILE A 62 -16.05 5.57 12.60
CA ILE A 62 -16.16 4.33 13.37
C ILE A 62 -15.90 4.58 14.85
N LEU A 63 -14.84 5.32 15.21
CA LEU A 63 -14.56 5.64 16.62
C LEU A 63 -15.73 6.37 17.29
N VAL A 64 -16.29 7.37 16.60
CA VAL A 64 -17.47 8.11 17.06
C VAL A 64 -18.68 7.18 17.21
N THR A 65 -18.94 6.33 16.21
CA THR A 65 -20.06 5.38 16.24
C THR A 65 -19.94 4.40 17.40
N VAL A 66 -18.75 3.83 17.63
CA VAL A 66 -18.48 2.92 18.75
C VAL A 66 -18.64 3.64 20.08
N TYR A 67 -18.12 4.86 20.20
CA TYR A 67 -18.30 5.70 21.39
C TYR A 67 -19.78 5.94 21.69
N PHE A 68 -20.57 6.43 20.73
CA PHE A 68 -22.01 6.65 20.93
C PHE A 68 -22.75 5.33 21.24
N GLY A 69 -22.40 4.23 20.58
CA GLY A 69 -23.01 2.92 20.79
C GLY A 69 -22.78 2.38 22.21
N ILE A 70 -21.57 2.52 22.74
CA ILE A 70 -21.24 2.11 24.12
C ILE A 70 -22.00 2.99 25.12
N ASN A 71 -22.01 4.32 24.91
CA ASN A 71 -22.73 5.22 25.81
C ASN A 71 -24.25 4.93 25.81
N LEU A 72 -24.83 4.63 24.64
CA LEU A 72 -26.24 4.25 24.54
C LEU A 72 -26.53 2.95 25.32
N PHE A 73 -25.62 1.97 25.23
CA PHE A 73 -25.73 0.71 25.96
C PHE A 73 -25.68 0.92 27.48
N PHE A 74 -24.69 1.66 27.99
CA PHE A 74 -24.57 1.93 29.42
C PHE A 74 -25.68 2.82 29.97
N ALA A 75 -26.09 3.85 29.23
CA ALA A 75 -27.27 4.64 29.56
C ALA A 75 -28.52 3.77 29.74
N SER A 76 -28.71 2.79 28.85
CA SER A 76 -29.81 1.83 28.95
C SER A 76 -29.70 0.96 30.20
N LEU A 77 -28.50 0.48 30.55
CA LEU A 77 -28.27 -0.27 31.80
C LEU A 77 -28.60 0.57 33.03
N TYR A 78 -28.22 1.85 33.06
CA TYR A 78 -28.55 2.75 34.16
C TYR A 78 -30.04 2.97 34.32
N VAL A 79 -30.77 3.15 33.21
CA VAL A 79 -32.23 3.28 33.24
C VAL A 79 -32.89 1.97 33.70
N ILE A 80 -32.38 0.80 33.30
CA ILE A 80 -32.88 -0.51 33.74
C ILE A 80 -32.65 -0.72 35.24
N ILE A 81 -31.48 -0.33 35.76
CA ILE A 81 -31.17 -0.40 37.21
C ILE A 81 -32.08 0.52 38.02
N GLY A 82 -32.52 1.62 37.42
CA GLY A 82 -33.34 2.64 38.07
C GLY A 82 -32.55 3.93 38.24
N THR A 83 -33.05 5.01 37.62
CA THR A 83 -32.42 6.34 37.67
C THR A 83 -32.43 6.97 39.06
N GLU A 84 -33.28 6.49 39.96
CA GLU A 84 -33.30 6.82 41.39
C GLU A 84 -32.01 6.42 42.13
N HIS A 85 -31.22 5.52 41.53
CA HIS A 85 -29.91 5.13 42.04
C HIS A 85 -28.76 5.95 41.46
N LEU A 86 -29.06 6.99 40.70
CA LEU A 86 -28.13 8.01 40.25
C LEU A 86 -28.48 9.35 40.91
N THR A 87 -27.50 10.01 41.55
CA THR A 87 -27.70 11.37 42.04
C THR A 87 -27.78 12.36 40.90
N GLY A 88 -28.43 13.51 41.11
CA GLY A 88 -28.31 14.65 40.19
C GLY A 88 -29.05 14.51 38.85
N ILE A 89 -29.84 13.45 38.63
CA ILE A 89 -30.78 13.35 37.51
C ILE A 89 -31.86 14.43 37.69
N ARG A 90 -31.99 15.33 36.71
CA ARG A 90 -32.95 16.46 36.75
C ARG A 90 -34.16 16.19 35.87
N GLY A 91 -34.03 15.28 34.90
CA GLY A 91 -35.10 14.88 34.00
C GLY A 91 -36.33 14.35 34.73
N THR A 92 -37.50 14.86 34.33
CA THR A 92 -38.80 14.40 34.84
C THR A 92 -39.42 13.36 33.91
N THR A 93 -39.20 13.51 32.59
CA THR A 93 -39.67 12.57 31.58
C THR A 93 -38.68 11.41 31.37
N THR A 94 -39.16 10.29 30.84
CA THR A 94 -38.32 9.12 30.54
C THR A 94 -37.18 9.47 29.57
N MET A 95 -37.43 10.35 28.60
CA MET A 95 -36.42 10.78 27.64
C MET A 95 -35.34 11.65 28.29
N GLU A 96 -35.73 12.61 29.14
CA GLU A 96 -34.77 13.45 29.86
C GLU A 96 -33.89 12.61 30.80
N LYS A 97 -34.49 11.66 31.52
CA LYS A 97 -33.76 10.73 32.40
C LYS A 97 -32.76 9.86 31.63
N PHE A 98 -33.14 9.40 30.43
CA PHE A 98 -32.24 8.67 29.54
C PHE A 98 -31.07 9.56 29.07
N LEU A 99 -31.34 10.80 28.66
CA LEU A 99 -30.31 11.74 28.23
C LEU A 99 -29.33 12.08 29.37
N ASP A 100 -29.84 12.34 30.58
CA ASP A 100 -29.01 12.55 31.76
C ASP A 100 -28.11 11.33 32.04
N SER A 101 -28.66 10.11 31.92
CA SER A 101 -27.92 8.85 32.08
C SER A 101 -26.88 8.64 30.96
N PHE A 102 -27.18 9.06 29.74
CA PHE A 102 -26.25 9.07 28.61
C PHE A 102 -25.09 10.02 28.84
N PHE A 103 -25.35 11.23 29.34
CA PHE A 103 -24.28 12.17 29.68
C PHE A 103 -23.45 11.69 30.87
N PHE A 104 -24.05 11.01 31.84
CA PHE A 104 -23.32 10.35 32.93
C PHE A 104 -22.39 9.25 32.40
N SER A 105 -22.89 8.38 31.53
CA SER A 105 -22.10 7.37 30.82
C SER A 105 -20.93 8.01 30.04
N ALA A 106 -21.22 9.07 29.27
CA ALA A 106 -20.21 9.83 28.54
C ALA A 106 -19.10 10.41 29.43
N GLN A 107 -19.44 10.89 30.62
CA GLN A 107 -18.46 11.39 31.60
C GLN A 107 -17.68 10.26 32.28
N THR A 108 -18.31 9.11 32.47
CA THR A 108 -17.73 7.93 33.13
C THR A 108 -16.73 7.23 32.22
N ILE A 109 -17.12 6.92 30.97
CA ILE A 109 -16.26 6.25 29.99
C ILE A 109 -15.02 7.09 29.59
N THR A 110 -15.16 8.42 29.59
CA THR A 110 -14.06 9.37 29.28
C THR A 110 -13.22 9.74 30.49
N THR A 111 -13.58 9.23 31.68
CA THR A 111 -12.98 9.56 32.98
C THR A 111 -13.01 11.06 33.32
N LEU A 112 -13.86 11.86 32.66
CA LEU A 112 -14.07 13.29 32.96
C LEU A 112 -14.70 13.49 34.34
N GLY A 113 -15.76 12.73 34.64
CA GLY A 113 -16.39 12.68 35.96
C GLY A 113 -16.64 14.04 36.62
N TYR A 114 -17.42 14.94 35.99
CA TYR A 114 -17.70 16.28 36.56
C TYR A 114 -18.37 16.24 37.95
N GLY A 115 -18.86 15.08 38.39
CA GLY A 115 -19.39 14.87 39.74
C GLY A 115 -20.83 15.35 39.92
N GLN A 116 -21.50 15.77 38.85
CA GLN A 116 -22.92 16.17 38.91
C GLN A 116 -23.85 14.97 39.10
N VAL A 117 -23.53 13.84 38.45
CA VAL A 117 -24.26 12.58 38.55
C VAL A 117 -23.31 11.51 39.07
N ALA A 118 -23.74 10.74 40.07
CA ALA A 118 -22.95 9.67 40.68
C ALA A 118 -23.83 8.48 41.10
N PRO A 119 -23.30 7.24 41.04
CA PRO A 119 -24.03 6.03 41.42
C PRO A 119 -24.13 5.88 42.94
N LEU A 120 -25.32 5.53 43.44
CA LEU A 120 -25.62 5.41 44.88
C LEU A 120 -25.58 3.97 45.40
N ASN A 121 -26.04 3.01 44.59
CA ASN A 121 -26.19 1.62 45.02
C ASN A 121 -25.06 0.73 44.46
N LEU A 122 -24.93 -0.48 45.00
CA LEU A 122 -23.90 -1.43 44.57
C LEU A 122 -24.01 -1.79 43.07
N PRO A 123 -25.18 -2.12 42.50
CA PRO A 123 -25.31 -2.41 41.07
C PRO A 123 -24.85 -1.27 40.15
N ALA A 124 -25.27 -0.02 40.40
CA ALA A 124 -24.87 1.13 39.59
C ALA A 124 -23.36 1.41 39.70
N ASN A 125 -22.78 1.23 40.89
CA ASN A 125 -21.34 1.35 41.10
C ASN A 125 -20.56 0.28 40.33
N ILE A 126 -21.02 -0.98 40.31
CA ILE A 126 -20.38 -2.05 39.53
C ILE A 126 -20.42 -1.72 38.03
N VAL A 127 -21.57 -1.25 37.53
CA VAL A 127 -21.71 -0.85 36.12
C VAL A 127 -20.79 0.32 35.79
N ALA A 128 -20.76 1.38 36.61
CA ALA A 128 -19.88 2.54 36.39
C ALA A 128 -18.38 2.19 36.47
N ALA A 129 -17.99 1.31 37.40
CA ALA A 129 -16.62 0.82 37.48
C ALA A 129 -16.23 -0.01 36.24
N THR A 130 -17.14 -0.86 35.78
CA THR A 130 -16.94 -1.67 34.56
C THR A 130 -16.86 -0.77 33.32
N GLU A 131 -17.75 0.21 33.20
CA GLU A 131 -17.74 1.20 32.13
C GLU A 131 -16.41 1.97 32.10
N SER A 132 -15.96 2.45 33.26
CA SER A 132 -14.69 3.20 33.37
C SER A 132 -13.49 2.35 32.92
N LEU A 133 -13.45 1.06 33.32
CA LEU A 133 -12.41 0.14 32.90
C LEU A 133 -12.43 -0.10 31.38
N LEU A 134 -13.62 -0.33 30.81
CA LEU A 134 -13.78 -0.52 29.37
C LEU A 134 -13.44 0.74 28.58
N GLY A 135 -13.79 1.92 29.10
CA GLY A 135 -13.43 3.21 28.54
C GLY A 135 -11.93 3.37 28.44
N LEU A 136 -11.21 3.14 29.55
CA LEU A 136 -9.74 3.18 29.59
C LEU A 136 -9.11 2.26 28.53
N LEU A 137 -9.60 1.02 28.43
CA LEU A 137 -9.12 0.06 27.44
C LEU A 137 -9.43 0.50 25.99
N LEU A 138 -10.62 1.04 25.75
CA LEU A 138 -11.03 1.57 24.44
C LEU A 138 -10.15 2.74 24.02
N PHE A 139 -9.87 3.69 24.90
CA PHE A 139 -8.96 4.81 24.63
C PHE A 139 -7.53 4.33 24.33
N ALA A 140 -7.03 3.37 25.10
CA ALA A 140 -5.72 2.77 24.84
C ALA A 140 -5.67 2.08 23.46
N LEU A 141 -6.68 1.29 23.11
CA LEU A 141 -6.79 0.63 21.80
C LEU A 141 -6.92 1.63 20.65
N ALA A 142 -7.78 2.64 20.79
CA ALA A 142 -7.97 3.68 19.77
C ALA A 142 -6.66 4.45 19.53
N THR A 143 -5.95 4.82 20.61
CA THR A 143 -4.64 5.48 20.53
C THR A 143 -3.61 4.57 19.86
N GLY A 144 -3.57 3.28 20.22
CA GLY A 144 -2.69 2.30 19.58
C GLY A 144 -2.97 2.11 18.09
N LEU A 145 -4.25 2.09 17.69
CA LEU A 145 -4.65 2.05 16.28
C LEU A 145 -4.26 3.32 15.53
N MET A 146 -4.43 4.49 16.15
CA MET A 146 -3.97 5.76 15.58
C MET A 146 -2.46 5.76 15.34
N TYR A 147 -1.67 5.32 16.33
CA TYR A 147 -0.23 5.17 16.18
C TYR A 147 0.11 4.16 15.08
N GLY A 148 -0.55 3.00 15.03
CA GLY A 148 -0.35 2.00 13.97
C GLY A 148 -0.66 2.55 12.57
N ARG A 149 -1.63 3.45 12.44
CA ARG A 149 -1.96 4.15 11.19
C ARG A 149 -0.89 5.17 10.80
N PHE A 150 -0.41 5.97 11.74
CA PHE A 150 0.65 6.96 11.49
C PHE A 150 1.99 6.31 11.18
N SER A 151 2.32 5.23 11.87
CA SER A 151 3.60 4.53 11.78
C SER A 151 3.70 3.57 10.61
N LYS A 152 2.67 3.51 9.75
CA LYS A 152 2.70 2.69 8.53
C LYS A 152 3.46 3.44 7.44
N PRO A 153 4.64 2.96 7.01
CA PRO A 153 5.39 3.62 5.98
C PRO A 153 4.70 3.42 4.62
N TYR A 154 4.74 4.47 3.79
CA TYR A 154 4.31 4.39 2.40
C TYR A 154 5.44 4.88 1.51
N ALA A 155 6.08 3.93 0.82
CA ALA A 155 7.04 4.23 -0.24
C ALA A 155 6.33 5.02 -1.34
N SER A 156 6.69 6.29 -1.47
CA SER A 156 6.12 7.17 -2.49
C SER A 156 6.97 7.16 -3.76
N ILE A 157 7.63 6.05 -4.10
CA ILE A 157 8.48 5.99 -5.29
C ILE A 157 7.58 6.15 -6.53
N LYS A 158 7.83 7.20 -7.31
CA LYS A 158 7.17 7.41 -8.59
C LYS A 158 8.00 6.81 -9.71
N TYR A 159 7.32 6.23 -10.68
CA TYR A 159 7.91 5.64 -11.88
C TYR A 159 7.66 6.56 -13.07
N SER A 160 8.51 6.49 -14.09
CA SER A 160 8.18 7.08 -15.39
C SER A 160 6.88 6.47 -15.93
N THR A 161 6.17 7.22 -16.76
CA THR A 161 4.97 6.76 -17.45
C THR A 161 5.32 5.72 -18.50
N PHE A 162 6.52 5.77 -19.07
CA PHE A 162 6.95 4.84 -20.11
C PHE A 162 8.28 4.20 -19.74
N GLY A 163 8.47 2.96 -20.19
CA GLY A 163 9.79 2.35 -20.33
C GLY A 163 10.37 2.68 -21.70
N LEU A 164 11.69 2.62 -21.85
CA LEU A 164 12.38 2.90 -23.10
C LEU A 164 13.22 1.69 -23.52
N ILE A 165 13.27 1.44 -24.82
CA ILE A 165 14.40 0.74 -25.44
C ILE A 165 15.28 1.82 -26.08
N ALA A 166 16.48 1.96 -25.54
CA ALA A 166 17.39 3.07 -25.81
C ALA A 166 18.82 2.58 -26.03
N PRO A 167 19.67 3.33 -26.76
CA PRO A 167 21.09 3.02 -26.85
C PRO A 167 21.77 3.11 -25.47
N TYR A 168 22.55 2.09 -25.14
CA TYR A 168 23.30 1.92 -23.91
C TYR A 168 24.73 1.44 -24.22
N LEU A 169 25.70 2.35 -24.14
CA LEU A 169 27.07 2.09 -24.60
C LEU A 169 27.02 1.61 -26.07
N ASP A 170 27.60 0.45 -26.35
CA ASP A 170 27.65 -0.17 -27.68
C ASP A 170 26.48 -1.14 -27.96
N ILE A 171 25.54 -1.27 -27.02
CA ILE A 171 24.37 -2.16 -27.12
C ILE A 171 23.07 -1.38 -26.87
N ASN A 172 21.92 -2.04 -26.95
CA ASN A 172 20.65 -1.43 -26.52
C ASN A 172 20.32 -1.85 -25.08
N GLY A 173 19.45 -1.08 -24.43
CA GLY A 173 19.02 -1.34 -23.05
C GLY A 173 17.55 -1.02 -22.85
N PHE A 174 16.89 -1.83 -22.02
CA PHE A 174 15.59 -1.48 -21.46
C PHE A 174 15.79 -0.57 -20.24
N MET A 175 15.12 0.58 -20.22
CA MET A 175 15.32 1.60 -19.20
C MET A 175 14.00 2.16 -18.69
N PHE A 176 13.94 2.48 -17.41
CA PHE A 176 12.87 3.30 -16.83
C PHE A 176 13.41 4.13 -15.67
N ARG A 177 12.68 5.19 -15.31
CA ARG A 177 13.08 6.08 -14.23
C ARG A 177 12.25 5.88 -12.99
N VAL A 178 12.90 6.09 -11.85
CA VAL A 178 12.25 6.21 -10.56
C VAL A 178 12.76 7.41 -9.80
N VAL A 179 11.86 8.01 -9.02
CA VAL A 179 12.13 9.18 -8.18
C VAL A 179 11.47 9.01 -6.83
N ASN A 180 12.15 9.43 -5.77
CA ASN A 180 11.52 9.64 -4.47
C ASN A 180 11.08 11.12 -4.40
N PRO A 181 9.78 11.43 -4.50
CA PRO A 181 9.28 12.79 -4.40
C PRO A 181 9.24 13.31 -2.95
N LYS A 182 9.39 12.42 -1.96
CA LYS A 182 9.43 12.80 -0.55
C LYS A 182 10.87 13.10 -0.13
N ASN A 183 11.03 13.92 0.90
CA ASN A 183 12.33 14.31 1.45
C ASN A 183 12.92 13.27 2.43
N ASN A 184 12.24 12.16 2.68
CA ASN A 184 12.79 11.08 3.51
C ASN A 184 13.87 10.32 2.75
N GLN A 185 14.83 9.76 3.48
CA GLN A 185 15.88 8.95 2.89
C GLN A 185 15.42 7.51 2.75
N LEU A 186 15.63 6.96 1.56
CA LEU A 186 15.49 5.54 1.29
C LEU A 186 16.89 4.96 1.14
N ILE A 187 17.22 3.95 1.94
CA ILE A 187 18.52 3.28 1.95
C ILE A 187 18.37 1.80 1.62
N GLU A 188 19.49 1.13 1.30
CA GLU A 188 19.52 -0.28 0.92
C GLU A 188 18.51 -0.62 -0.20
N VAL A 189 18.45 0.24 -1.21
CA VAL A 189 17.48 0.14 -2.28
C VAL A 189 17.88 -0.98 -3.23
N GLU A 190 17.00 -1.95 -3.39
CA GLU A 190 17.14 -3.10 -4.27
C GLU A 190 16.03 -3.04 -5.33
N ALA A 191 16.40 -3.05 -6.61
CA ALA A 191 15.50 -3.14 -7.74
C ALA A 191 15.62 -4.53 -8.39
N SER A 192 14.47 -5.10 -8.75
CA SER A 192 14.38 -6.29 -9.58
C SER A 192 13.32 -6.09 -10.66
N VAL A 193 13.59 -6.66 -11.83
CA VAL A 193 12.68 -6.60 -12.98
C VAL A 193 12.50 -8.01 -13.51
N THR A 194 11.25 -8.46 -13.58
CA THR A 194 10.91 -9.75 -14.18
C THR A 194 10.13 -9.50 -15.47
N LEU A 195 10.62 -10.06 -16.56
CA LEU A 195 9.97 -10.03 -17.84
C LEU A 195 8.96 -11.18 -17.92
N SER A 196 7.71 -10.86 -18.20
CA SER A 196 6.65 -11.84 -18.47
C SER A 196 6.23 -11.73 -19.93
N MET A 197 6.18 -12.85 -20.64
CA MET A 197 5.73 -12.89 -22.03
C MET A 197 5.01 -14.21 -22.30
N GLN A 198 4.07 -14.21 -23.24
CA GLN A 198 3.45 -15.43 -23.73
C GLN A 198 4.47 -16.27 -24.48
N ARG A 199 4.38 -17.60 -24.33
CA ARG A 199 5.24 -18.51 -25.07
C ARG A 199 4.77 -18.61 -26.52
N LYS A 200 5.72 -18.75 -27.45
CA LYS A 200 5.42 -18.90 -28.89
C LYS A 200 4.70 -20.21 -29.20
N ASP A 201 4.99 -21.28 -28.46
CA ASP A 201 4.40 -22.61 -28.65
C ASP A 201 3.04 -22.77 -27.96
N ASN A 202 2.77 -21.98 -26.92
CA ASN A 202 1.52 -22.02 -26.18
C ASN A 202 1.14 -20.61 -25.67
N PRO A 203 0.30 -19.87 -26.41
CA PRO A 203 -0.14 -18.52 -26.04
C PRO A 203 -0.89 -18.45 -24.70
N ASP A 204 -1.49 -19.55 -24.23
CA ASP A 204 -2.16 -19.62 -22.94
C ASP A 204 -1.18 -19.73 -21.76
N SER A 205 0.12 -19.90 -22.05
CA SER A 205 1.17 -20.01 -21.06
C SER A 205 2.13 -18.83 -21.12
N ARG A 206 2.44 -18.26 -19.95
CA ARG A 206 3.47 -17.23 -19.80
C ARG A 206 4.79 -17.84 -19.34
N GLU A 207 5.89 -17.31 -19.87
CA GLU A 207 7.23 -17.49 -19.33
C GLU A 207 7.67 -16.23 -18.58
N PHE A 208 8.52 -16.44 -17.56
CA PHE A 208 9.03 -15.39 -16.71
C PHE A 208 10.56 -15.48 -16.70
N HIS A 209 11.21 -14.32 -16.89
CA HIS A 209 12.66 -14.22 -16.90
C HIS A 209 13.10 -13.09 -15.98
N LEU A 210 13.93 -13.38 -14.98
CA LEU A 210 14.56 -12.34 -14.18
C LEU A 210 15.61 -11.60 -15.02
N LEU A 211 15.45 -10.29 -15.18
CA LEU A 211 16.36 -9.48 -15.97
C LEU A 211 17.56 -9.03 -15.13
N GLU A 212 18.76 -9.18 -15.68
CA GLU A 212 19.99 -8.68 -15.08
C GLU A 212 20.08 -7.16 -15.23
N LEU A 213 20.17 -6.42 -14.13
CA LEU A 213 20.27 -4.96 -14.15
C LEU A 213 21.73 -4.54 -14.07
N GLU A 214 22.10 -3.43 -14.76
CA GLU A 214 23.42 -2.79 -14.61
C GLU A 214 23.74 -2.52 -13.14
N ARG A 215 22.70 -2.10 -12.41
CA ARG A 215 22.74 -1.94 -10.97
C ARG A 215 21.43 -2.39 -10.39
N SER A 216 21.46 -3.49 -9.64
CA SER A 216 20.30 -4.01 -8.91
C SER A 216 20.20 -3.43 -7.49
N LYS A 217 21.29 -2.86 -6.94
CA LYS A 217 21.32 -2.33 -5.57
C LYS A 217 22.09 -1.02 -5.47
N VAL A 218 21.57 -0.08 -4.68
CA VAL A 218 22.26 1.15 -4.26
C VAL A 218 22.10 1.35 -2.75
N ILE A 219 23.14 1.88 -2.09
CA ILE A 219 23.11 2.10 -0.64
C ILE A 219 22.16 3.25 -0.29
N LEU A 220 22.17 4.33 -1.08
CA LEU A 220 21.33 5.50 -0.90
C LEU A 220 20.50 5.71 -2.17
N PHE A 221 19.20 5.96 -2.03
CA PHE A 221 18.33 6.29 -3.16
C PHE A 221 18.77 7.64 -3.74
N PRO A 222 19.25 7.68 -5.00
CA PRO A 222 19.58 8.95 -5.62
C PRO A 222 18.28 9.71 -5.90
N THR A 223 18.31 11.04 -5.87
CA THR A 223 17.11 11.86 -6.13
C THR A 223 16.38 11.45 -7.42
N MET A 224 17.10 10.94 -8.42
CA MET A 224 16.52 10.21 -9.56
C MET A 224 17.41 9.04 -9.94
N TRP A 225 16.81 7.87 -10.16
CA TRP A 225 17.51 6.68 -10.64
C TRP A 225 16.94 6.23 -11.98
N THR A 226 17.82 6.08 -12.99
CA THR A 226 17.46 5.35 -14.21
C THR A 226 17.91 3.90 -14.03
N ILE A 227 16.96 2.99 -13.99
CA ILE A 227 17.22 1.54 -13.90
C ILE A 227 17.39 1.04 -15.33
N VAL A 228 18.46 0.28 -15.57
CA VAL A 228 18.86 -0.20 -16.90
C VAL A 228 19.04 -1.71 -16.85
N HIS A 229 18.34 -2.41 -17.74
CA HIS A 229 18.65 -3.77 -18.14
C HIS A 229 19.40 -3.72 -19.49
N PRO A 230 20.71 -4.01 -19.52
CA PRO A 230 21.46 -4.10 -20.77
C PRO A 230 20.99 -5.32 -21.58
N ILE A 231 20.68 -5.13 -22.86
CA ILE A 231 20.25 -6.22 -23.76
C ILE A 231 21.52 -6.87 -24.33
N THR A 232 22.11 -7.77 -23.56
CA THR A 232 23.28 -8.56 -23.94
C THR A 232 22.87 -9.80 -24.74
N GLU A 233 23.86 -10.58 -25.20
CA GLU A 233 23.61 -11.84 -25.93
C GLU A 233 22.77 -12.86 -25.14
N ASN A 234 22.80 -12.80 -23.81
CA ASN A 234 22.03 -13.68 -22.93
C ASN A 234 20.65 -13.10 -22.56
N SER A 235 20.34 -11.88 -22.99
CA SER A 235 19.07 -11.23 -22.66
C SER A 235 17.91 -11.89 -23.42
N PRO A 236 16.77 -12.17 -22.77
CA PRO A 236 15.57 -12.64 -23.45
C PRO A 236 14.95 -11.61 -24.39
N LEU A 237 15.42 -10.36 -24.38
CA LEU A 237 14.98 -9.28 -25.27
C LEU A 237 15.82 -9.16 -26.55
N LEU A 238 16.91 -9.92 -26.67
CA LEU A 238 17.79 -9.84 -27.82
C LEU A 238 17.04 -10.24 -29.10
N GLY A 239 17.02 -9.35 -30.09
CA GLY A 239 16.40 -9.60 -31.39
C GLY A 239 14.86 -9.52 -31.40
N ILE A 240 14.21 -9.23 -30.27
CA ILE A 240 12.76 -9.02 -30.22
C ILE A 240 12.42 -7.69 -30.90
N SER A 241 11.47 -7.71 -31.84
CA SER A 241 10.95 -6.49 -32.48
C SER A 241 9.84 -5.85 -31.63
N PRO A 242 9.50 -4.57 -31.86
CA PRO A 242 8.36 -3.93 -31.21
C PRO A 242 7.05 -4.70 -31.44
N ASP A 243 6.84 -5.20 -32.66
CA ASP A 243 5.64 -5.95 -33.03
C ASP A 243 5.60 -7.32 -32.33
N GLU A 244 6.74 -8.02 -32.26
CA GLU A 244 6.81 -9.29 -31.53
C GLU A 244 6.56 -9.08 -30.02
N MET A 245 7.09 -8.00 -29.44
CA MET A 245 6.85 -7.68 -28.03
C MET A 245 5.35 -7.47 -27.74
N MET A 246 4.64 -6.87 -28.68
CA MET A 246 3.18 -6.66 -28.63
C MET A 246 2.42 -7.99 -28.81
N GLU A 247 2.78 -8.80 -29.81
CA GLU A 247 2.17 -10.11 -30.07
C GLU A 247 2.30 -11.06 -28.88
N ARG A 248 3.43 -11.02 -28.18
CA ARG A 248 3.70 -11.87 -27.01
C ARG A 248 3.12 -11.33 -25.69
N ASP A 249 2.28 -10.28 -25.73
CA ASP A 249 1.66 -9.62 -24.55
C ASP A 249 2.67 -9.41 -23.41
N THR A 250 3.80 -8.80 -23.78
CA THR A 250 4.95 -8.61 -22.88
C THR A 250 4.61 -7.63 -21.75
N GLU A 251 5.01 -8.00 -20.53
CA GLU A 251 4.87 -7.18 -19.32
C GLU A 251 6.18 -7.21 -18.53
N PHE A 252 6.73 -6.03 -18.23
CA PHE A 252 7.84 -5.85 -17.32
C PHE A 252 7.29 -5.61 -15.92
N LEU A 253 7.51 -6.55 -15.01
CA LEU A 253 7.11 -6.46 -13.61
C LEU A 253 8.27 -5.91 -12.80
N ILE A 254 8.05 -4.78 -12.13
CA ILE A 254 9.08 -4.07 -11.39
C ILE A 254 8.79 -4.16 -9.90
N PHE A 255 9.85 -4.47 -9.16
CA PHE A 255 9.83 -4.51 -7.71
C PHE A 255 11.01 -3.72 -7.17
N ILE A 256 10.73 -2.79 -6.27
CA ILE A 256 11.73 -2.02 -5.54
C ILE A 256 11.49 -2.24 -4.05
N LYS A 257 12.53 -2.69 -3.37
CA LYS A 257 12.61 -2.80 -1.92
C LYS A 257 13.57 -1.73 -1.43
N ALA A 258 13.22 -1.03 -0.35
CA ALA A 258 14.10 -0.06 0.29
C ALA A 258 13.82 0.00 1.79
N PHE A 259 14.76 0.48 2.58
CA PHE A 259 14.54 0.82 3.98
C PHE A 259 14.26 2.31 4.11
N ASP A 260 13.13 2.66 4.73
CA ASP A 260 12.74 4.04 5.01
C ASP A 260 13.27 4.45 6.39
N GLU A 261 14.24 5.36 6.40
CA GLU A 261 14.88 5.82 7.63
C GLU A 261 13.90 6.50 8.60
N SER A 262 12.86 7.18 8.07
CA SER A 262 11.92 7.92 8.91
C SER A 262 11.01 7.00 9.74
N PHE A 263 10.73 5.80 9.23
CA PHE A 263 9.88 4.82 9.89
C PHE A 263 10.64 3.59 10.41
N SER A 264 11.96 3.54 10.17
CA SER A 264 12.83 2.40 10.46
C SER A 264 12.27 1.07 9.97
N GLN A 265 11.70 1.06 8.77
CA GLN A 265 10.99 -0.09 8.21
C GLN A 265 11.33 -0.31 6.75
N THR A 266 11.29 -1.56 6.32
CA THR A 266 11.39 -1.90 4.89
C THR A 266 10.07 -1.59 4.20
N VAL A 267 10.17 -0.85 3.10
CA VAL A 267 9.08 -0.52 2.20
C VAL A 267 9.25 -1.21 0.86
N TYR A 268 8.12 -1.47 0.22
CA TYR A 268 8.08 -2.11 -1.08
C TYR A 268 7.26 -1.25 -2.04
N SER A 269 7.79 -1.03 -3.23
CA SER A 269 7.12 -0.34 -4.33
C SER A 269 7.11 -1.25 -5.54
N LYS A 270 6.00 -1.26 -6.26
CA LYS A 270 5.78 -2.14 -7.40
C LYS A 270 5.17 -1.34 -8.54
N SER A 271 5.52 -1.69 -9.77
CA SER A 271 4.90 -1.12 -10.98
C SER A 271 5.07 -2.10 -12.15
N SER A 272 4.39 -1.84 -13.26
CA SER A 272 4.55 -2.60 -14.48
C SER A 272 4.58 -1.72 -15.71
N TYR A 273 5.22 -2.22 -16.76
CA TYR A 273 5.11 -1.67 -18.12
C TYR A 273 4.66 -2.76 -19.08
N LYS A 274 3.59 -2.50 -19.82
CA LYS A 274 3.17 -3.33 -20.96
C LYS A 274 3.94 -2.94 -22.22
N ALA A 275 3.93 -3.82 -23.22
CA ALA A 275 4.57 -3.59 -24.51
C ALA A 275 4.21 -2.23 -25.15
N ASN A 276 2.94 -1.81 -25.05
CA ASN A 276 2.45 -0.53 -25.56
C ASN A 276 2.88 0.70 -24.74
N GLU A 277 3.46 0.50 -23.56
CA GLU A 277 4.04 1.54 -22.71
C GLU A 277 5.57 1.63 -22.88
N ILE A 278 6.14 0.92 -23.87
CA ILE A 278 7.55 0.96 -24.20
C ILE A 278 7.77 1.83 -25.44
N LYS A 279 8.63 2.85 -25.32
CA LYS A 279 9.06 3.66 -26.46
C LYS A 279 10.43 3.21 -26.96
N TRP A 280 10.54 3.01 -28.27
CA TRP A 280 11.77 2.59 -28.91
C TRP A 280 12.49 3.77 -29.57
N GLY A 281 13.83 3.76 -29.53
CA GLY A 281 14.63 4.81 -30.15
C GLY A 281 14.44 6.17 -29.47
N GLU A 282 14.27 6.16 -28.15
CA GLU A 282 14.18 7.35 -27.31
C GLU A 282 15.12 7.23 -26.13
N LYS A 283 15.65 8.36 -25.68
CA LYS A 283 16.50 8.45 -24.50
C LYS A 283 15.96 9.50 -23.55
N PHE A 284 16.01 9.22 -22.26
CA PHE A 284 15.57 10.18 -21.27
C PHE A 284 16.46 11.44 -21.25
N THR A 285 15.82 12.60 -21.13
CA THR A 285 16.49 13.89 -21.01
C THR A 285 17.18 14.01 -19.65
N TYR A 286 18.34 14.64 -19.59
CA TYR A 286 19.02 14.91 -18.33
C TYR A 286 18.30 16.04 -17.58
N LEU A 287 17.84 15.79 -16.35
CA LEU A 287 16.97 16.72 -15.60
C LEU A 287 17.69 17.45 -14.47
N THR A 288 18.95 17.09 -14.23
CA THR A 288 19.75 17.63 -13.15
C THR A 288 20.36 18.95 -13.60
N LYS A 289 20.09 20.03 -12.86
CA LYS A 289 20.67 21.36 -13.08
C LYS A 289 21.47 21.76 -11.85
N ARG A 290 22.70 22.23 -12.06
CA ARG A 290 23.52 22.81 -10.99
C ARG A 290 22.92 24.16 -10.61
N HIS A 291 22.67 24.37 -9.33
CA HIS A 291 22.13 25.63 -8.81
C HIS A 291 23.02 26.08 -7.63
N GLY A 292 23.93 27.00 -7.89
CA GLY A 292 24.94 27.46 -6.92
C GLY A 292 25.88 26.32 -6.49
N SER A 293 25.99 26.10 -5.17
CA SER A 293 26.72 24.98 -4.57
C SER A 293 25.94 23.65 -4.57
N GLY A 294 24.65 23.69 -4.91
CA GLY A 294 23.77 22.53 -4.87
C GLY A 294 23.37 22.00 -6.25
N VAL A 295 22.56 20.95 -6.20
CA VAL A 295 21.96 20.30 -7.37
C VAL A 295 20.44 20.36 -7.24
N SER A 296 19.77 20.76 -8.31
CA SER A 296 18.31 20.76 -8.42
C SER A 296 17.88 19.75 -9.47
N ILE A 297 16.77 19.05 -9.23
CA ILE A 297 16.19 18.11 -10.17
C ILE A 297 14.73 18.48 -10.39
N ASP A 298 14.35 18.67 -11.65
CA ASP A 298 12.95 18.82 -12.04
C ASP A 298 12.27 17.44 -12.08
N VAL A 299 11.58 17.09 -11.00
CA VAL A 299 10.84 15.83 -10.88
C VAL A 299 9.66 15.75 -11.85
N GLY A 300 9.08 16.89 -12.25
CA GLY A 300 7.99 16.95 -13.23
C GLY A 300 8.43 16.49 -14.62
N GLY A 301 9.73 16.64 -14.92
CA GLY A 301 10.32 16.21 -16.18
C GLY A 301 10.63 14.72 -16.30
N ILE A 302 10.22 13.86 -15.36
CA ILE A 302 10.60 12.42 -15.32
C ILE A 302 10.38 11.68 -16.66
N ASP A 303 9.35 12.08 -17.40
CA ASP A 303 8.94 11.49 -18.68
C ASP A 303 9.55 12.17 -19.92
N LEU A 304 10.34 13.23 -19.74
CA LEU A 304 10.94 13.95 -20.86
C LEU A 304 11.98 13.08 -21.57
N THR A 305 11.75 12.84 -22.86
CA THR A 305 12.61 12.05 -23.74
C THR A 305 12.95 12.82 -25.01
N TYR A 306 14.01 12.41 -25.69
CA TYR A 306 14.36 12.85 -27.04
C TYR A 306 14.67 11.63 -27.91
N LYS A 307 14.52 11.78 -29.23
CA LYS A 307 14.82 10.71 -30.19
C LYS A 307 16.30 10.38 -30.21
N ALA A 308 16.62 9.09 -30.19
CA ALA A 308 17.98 8.58 -30.27
C ALA A 308 17.98 7.30 -31.10
N ALA A 309 18.92 7.16 -32.04
CA ALA A 309 19.06 5.93 -32.81
C ALA A 309 19.42 4.77 -31.88
N LEU A 310 18.82 3.60 -32.13
CA LEU A 310 19.24 2.35 -31.50
C LEU A 310 20.57 1.92 -32.11
N ASN A 311 21.37 1.23 -31.30
CA ASN A 311 22.62 0.59 -31.74
C ASN A 311 22.33 -0.67 -32.57
#